data_AF-A0A8T5J8D3-F1
#
_entry.id   AF-A0A8T5J8D3-F1
#
_cell.length_a   1.000
_cell.length_b   1.000
_cell.length_c   1.000
_cell.angle_alpha   90.00
_cell.angle_beta   90.00
_cell.angle_gamma   90.00
#
_symmetry.space_group_name_H-M   'P 1'
#
loop_
_entity.id
_entity.type
_entity.pdbx_description
1 polymer ?
#
loop_
_entity_poly.entity_id
_entity_poly.type
_entity_poly.pdbx_seq_one_letter_code
_entity_poly.pdbx_strand_id
1 'polypeptide(L)' 'MPGTPYLEQAPQGLMTWPKLLKISVPVLSSLTAVAWWNDVLLEWGVFLTLGLVVTFIIRR' A
#
# COMPACT_ATOMS: atom_id res chain seq x y z
N MET A 1 -3.00 -26.24 20.90
CA MET A 1 -4.19 -27.12 20.80
C MET A 1 -3.97 -28.07 19.63
N PRO A 2 -4.25 -29.38 19.76
CA PRO A 2 -4.23 -30.29 18.62
C PRO A 2 -5.34 -29.86 17.65
N GLY A 3 -4.98 -29.57 16.40
CA GLY A 3 -5.90 -29.05 15.38
C GLY A 3 -6.18 -27.56 15.54
N THR A 4 -5.23 -26.68 15.23
CA THR A 4 -5.58 -25.29 14.94
C THR A 4 -6.27 -25.24 13.60
N PRO A 5 -7.57 -24.87 13.51
CA PRO A 5 -8.27 -24.78 12.25
C PRO A 5 -7.67 -23.59 11.51
N TYR A 6 -6.85 -23.86 10.51
CA TYR A 6 -6.60 -22.84 9.50
C TYR A 6 -7.96 -22.43 8.97
N LEU A 7 -8.28 -21.14 9.06
CA LEU A 7 -9.54 -20.61 8.58
C LEU A 7 -9.65 -20.97 7.09
N GLU A 8 -10.59 -21.86 6.74
CA GLU A 8 -10.76 -22.30 5.35
C GLU A 8 -11.06 -21.13 4.40
N GLN A 9 -11.58 -20.03 4.96
CA GLN A 9 -11.76 -18.76 4.26
C GLN A 9 -11.22 -17.61 5.10
N ALA A 10 -10.57 -16.65 4.45
CA ALA A 10 -10.13 -15.42 5.09
C ALA A 10 -11.34 -14.68 5.71
N PRO A 11 -11.25 -14.17 6.95
CA PRO A 11 -12.33 -13.43 7.60
C PRO A 11 -12.88 -12.32 6.69
N GLN A 12 -14.20 -12.25 6.60
CA GLN A 12 -14.88 -11.21 5.83
C GLN A 12 -14.50 -9.84 6.39
N GLY A 13 -13.95 -8.96 5.53
CA GLY A 13 -13.53 -7.61 5.90
C GLY A 13 -12.02 -7.41 6.07
N LEU A 14 -11.20 -8.47 6.04
CA LEU A 14 -9.74 -8.32 6.04
C LEU A 14 -9.26 -7.67 4.73
N MET A 15 -8.47 -6.61 4.87
CA MET A 15 -7.72 -6.03 3.76
C MET A 15 -6.56 -6.96 3.42
N THR A 16 -6.80 -7.90 2.51
CA THR A 16 -5.77 -8.83 2.05
C THR A 16 -4.79 -8.13 1.09
N TRP A 17 -3.57 -8.65 1.00
CA TRP A 17 -2.56 -8.15 0.05
C TRP A 17 -3.06 -8.00 -1.38
N PRO A 18 -3.78 -8.98 -1.99
CA PRO A 18 -4.32 -8.83 -3.33
C PRO A 18 -5.34 -7.69 -3.43
N LYS A 19 -6.19 -7.49 -2.39
CA LYS A 19 -7.17 -6.42 -2.37
C LYS A 19 -6.49 -5.05 -2.24
N LEU A 20 -5.47 -4.96 -1.39
CA LEU A 20 -4.67 -3.76 -1.23
C LEU A 20 -3.97 -3.38 -2.53
N LEU A 21 -3.29 -4.33 -3.18
CA LEU A 21 -2.60 -4.09 -4.46
C LEU A 21 -3.56 -3.65 -5.56
N LYS A 22 -4.75 -4.26 -5.66
CA LYS A 22 -5.76 -3.85 -6.64
C LYS A 22 -6.22 -2.39 -6.48
N ILE A 23 -6.11 -1.83 -5.27
CA ILE A 23 -6.46 -0.43 -4.99
C ILE A 23 -5.23 0.47 -5.13
N SER A 24 -4.10 0.09 -4.51
CA SER A 24 -2.91 0.93 -4.44
C SER A 24 -2.21 1.06 -5.79
N VAL A 25 -2.17 0.01 -6.61
CA VAL A 25 -1.52 0.04 -7.93
C VAL A 25 -2.14 1.11 -8.84
N PRO A 26 -3.45 1.11 -9.14
CA PRO A 26 -4.02 2.12 -10.04
C PRO A 26 -3.90 3.54 -9.48
N VAL A 27 -3.98 3.71 -8.15
CA VAL A 27 -3.84 5.03 -7.50
C VAL A 27 -2.39 5.54 -7.59
N LEU A 28 -1.41 4.70 -7.27
CA LEU A 28 0.00 5.11 -7.36
C LEU A 28 0.42 5.33 -8.81
N SER A 29 -0.07 4.51 -9.75
CA SER A 29 0.20 4.71 -11.18
C SER A 29 -0.38 6.02 -11.70
N SER A 30 -1.62 6.37 -11.35
CA SER A 30 -2.22 7.63 -11.81
C SER A 30 -1.50 8.85 -11.23
N LEU A 31 -1.18 8.84 -9.93
CA LEU A 31 -0.42 9.92 -9.29
C LEU A 31 0.98 10.06 -9.86
N THR A 32 1.66 8.93 -10.14
CA THR A 32 2.99 8.96 -10.75
C THR A 32 2.94 9.50 -12.18
N ALA A 33 1.91 9.16 -12.96
CA ALA A 33 1.73 9.72 -14.29
C ALA A 33 1.51 11.24 -14.26
N VAL A 34 0.72 11.75 -13.29
CA VAL A 34 0.53 13.19 -13.09
C VAL A 34 1.82 13.87 -12.66
N ALA A 35 2.60 13.26 -11.75
CA ALA A 35 3.88 13.79 -11.31
C ALA A 35 4.90 13.88 -12.46
N TRP A 36 4.92 12.86 -13.33
CA TRP A 36 5.71 12.90 -14.56
C TRP A 36 5.28 14.07 -15.44
N TRP A 37 3.98 14.21 -15.73
CA TRP A 37 3.48 15.27 -16.63
C TRP A 37 3.82 16.69 -16.17
N ASN A 38 3.98 16.89 -14.87
CA ASN A 38 4.31 18.18 -14.27
C ASN A 38 5.82 18.33 -13.94
N ASP A 39 6.67 17.40 -14.39
CA ASP A 39 8.11 17.39 -14.13
C ASP A 39 8.51 17.41 -12.63
N VAL A 40 7.62 16.93 -11.75
CA VAL A 40 7.81 16.89 -10.27
C VAL A 40 8.05 15.47 -9.75
N LEU A 41 8.73 14.64 -10.54
CA LEU A 41 8.93 13.22 -10.21
C LEU A 41 9.83 13.02 -8.99
N LEU A 42 10.79 13.93 -8.77
CA LEU A 42 11.71 13.87 -7.64
C LEU A 42 10.98 14.20 -6.33
N GLU A 43 10.19 15.27 -6.32
CA GLU A 43 9.36 15.69 -5.19
C GLU A 43 8.35 14.59 -4.83
N TRP A 44 7.74 13.97 -5.83
CA TRP A 44 6.86 12.82 -5.66
C TRP A 44 7.59 11.63 -4.99
N GLY A 45 8.81 11.31 -5.44
CA GLY A 45 9.63 10.25 -4.84
C GLY A 45 10.04 10.55 -3.39
N VAL A 46 10.37 11.80 -3.09
CA VAL A 46 10.66 12.26 -1.72
C VAL A 46 9.42 12.13 -0.85
N PHE A 47 8.25 12.57 -1.34
CA PHE A 47 6.98 12.47 -0.63
C PHE A 47 6.64 11.02 -0.27
N LEU A 48 6.75 10.09 -1.24
CA LEU A 48 6.53 8.66 -0.99
C LEU A 48 7.48 8.11 0.08
N THR A 49 8.77 8.46 -0.02
CA THR A 49 9.78 8.01 0.94
C THR A 49 9.47 8.50 2.36
N LEU A 50 9.15 9.78 2.51
CA LEU A 50 8.76 10.36 3.81
C LEU A 50 7.50 9.70 4.37
N GLY A 51 6.48 9.48 3.53
CA GLY A 51 5.25 8.80 3.94
C GLY A 51 5.51 7.38 4.45
N LEU A 52 6.38 6.62 3.78
CA LEU A 52 6.77 5.28 4.21
C LEU A 52 7.57 5.30 5.52
N VAL A 53 8.50 6.25 5.69
CA VAL A 53 9.25 6.43 6.94
C VAL A 53 8.31 6.76 8.10
N VAL A 54 7.37 7.70 7.90
CA VAL A 54 6.37 8.03 8.92
C VAL A 54 5.52 6.82 9.28
N THR A 55 5.06 6.06 8.28
CA THR A 55 4.31 4.82 8.50
C THR A 55 5.11 3.80 9.30
N PHE A 56 6.40 3.66 9.00
CA PHE A 56 7.32 2.77 9.71
C PHE A 56 7.50 3.21 11.17
N ILE A 57 7.64 4.52 11.42
CA ILE A 57 7.76 5.07 12.78
C ILE A 57 6.46 4.87 13.57
N ILE A 58 5.30 5.13 12.99
CA ILE A 58 3.99 4.98 13.65
C ILE A 58 3.66 3.52 13.97
N ARG A 59 4.12 2.58 13.13
CA ARG A 59 3.85 1.15 13.30
C ARG A 59 4.71 0.49 14.40
N ARG A 60 5.78 1.14 14.87
CA ARG A 60 6.58 0.67 16.01
C ARG A 60 5.77 0.72 17.31
#